data_AF-A0A8X7Q146-F1
#
_entry.id   AF-A0A8X7Q146-F1
#
_cell.length_a   1.000
_cell.length_b   1.000
_cell.length_c   1.000
_cell.angle_alpha   90.00
_cell.angle_beta   90.00
_cell.angle_gamma   90.00
#
_symmetry.space_group_name_H-M   'P 1'
#
loop_
_entity.id
_entity.type
_entity.pdbx_description
1 polymer ?
#
loop_
_entity_poly.entity_id
_entity_poly.type
_entity_poly.pdbx_seq_one_letter_code
_entity_poly.pdbx_strand_id
1 'polypeptide(L)'
;MGKPAGYWVNKIRTSFKGGSSSSKSLDEGSASGSRKNGSKNQKTEEGNKKGEAESGRKVMVVVDTTSQSKNALQWALTQCVQDEDNITLLHVTKTPVGQATDETQGQRNSRAHEQVHPLKNLCQLKKPNVKTEIVVVETAEEKGKTIVEEAKKQGAGVLVLGQRKRTSKWRVIWKWRAKGGMGGGVVEYCIHNSECMAIAVRKKSNNGGYLITTKRHKDFWLLA
;
A
#
# COMPACT_ATOMS: atom_id res chain seq x y z
N MET A 1 11.00 -28.04 -3.17
CA MET A 1 12.07 -27.26 -2.50
C MET A 1 11.62 -25.81 -2.38
N GLY A 2 11.44 -25.30 -1.15
CA GLY A 2 11.00 -23.92 -0.92
C GLY A 2 12.18 -22.94 -1.08
N LYS A 3 11.95 -21.78 -1.72
CA LYS A 3 12.98 -20.74 -1.85
C LYS A 3 13.29 -20.13 -0.47
N PRO A 4 14.55 -19.77 -0.17
CA PRO A 4 14.94 -19.22 1.13
C PRO A 4 14.23 -17.89 1.40
N ALA A 5 14.00 -17.57 2.67
CA ALA A 5 13.29 -16.35 3.10
C ALA A 5 13.87 -15.06 2.46
N GLY A 6 15.19 -14.97 2.29
CA GLY A 6 15.87 -13.83 1.65
C GLY A 6 15.51 -13.63 0.17
N TYR A 7 15.14 -14.69 -0.55
CA TYR A 7 14.69 -14.56 -1.94
C TYR A 7 13.39 -13.75 -2.04
N TRP A 8 12.48 -13.95 -1.08
CA TRP A 8 11.21 -13.22 -1.05
C TRP A 8 11.40 -11.78 -0.61
N VAL A 9 12.33 -11.50 0.32
CA VAL A 9 12.69 -10.13 0.71
C VAL A 9 13.28 -9.37 -0.47
N ASN A 10 14.27 -9.95 -1.16
CA ASN A 10 14.85 -9.31 -2.34
C ASN A 10 13.83 -9.16 -3.45
N LYS A 11 12.94 -10.14 -3.67
CA LYS A 11 11.85 -10.00 -4.63
C LYS A 11 10.89 -8.86 -4.25
N ILE A 12 10.51 -8.72 -2.98
CA ILE A 12 9.71 -7.57 -2.51
C ILE A 12 10.47 -6.25 -2.73
N ARG A 13 11.80 -6.24 -2.56
CA ARG A 13 12.65 -5.06 -2.80
C ARG A 13 12.85 -4.73 -4.29
N THR A 14 12.91 -5.72 -5.19
CA THR A 14 13.33 -5.53 -6.59
C THR A 14 12.19 -5.62 -7.61
N SER A 15 11.03 -6.18 -7.25
CA SER A 15 9.94 -6.49 -8.22
C SER A 15 9.29 -5.26 -8.87
N PHE A 16 9.74 -4.04 -8.59
CA PHE A 16 9.20 -2.81 -9.17
C PHE A 16 10.26 -1.85 -9.73
N LYS A 17 11.52 -2.28 -9.88
CA LYS A 17 12.54 -1.46 -10.55
C LYS A 17 12.38 -1.43 -12.09
N GLY A 18 11.34 -2.08 -12.63
CA GLY A 18 11.08 -2.21 -14.06
C GLY A 18 9.59 -2.15 -14.36
N GLY A 19 9.05 -0.93 -14.37
CA GLY A 19 7.72 -0.60 -14.88
C GLY A 19 7.76 0.60 -15.81
N SER A 20 8.88 0.80 -16.53
CA SER A 20 8.89 1.63 -17.72
C SER A 20 8.10 0.88 -18.79
N SER A 21 6.92 1.38 -19.12
CA SER A 21 6.15 0.98 -20.30
C SER A 21 6.98 1.29 -21.54
N SER A 22 7.82 0.33 -21.95
CA SER A 22 8.47 0.34 -23.26
C SER A 22 7.40 0.04 -24.30
N SER A 23 6.91 1.11 -24.94
CA SER A 23 6.16 1.05 -26.19
C SER A 23 7.03 0.37 -27.24
N LYS A 24 6.75 -0.90 -27.56
CA LYS A 24 7.25 -1.54 -28.76
C LYS A 24 6.31 -1.19 -29.91
N SER A 25 6.65 -0.14 -30.65
CA SER A 25 6.23 0.01 -32.05
C SER A 25 7.11 -0.90 -32.90
N LEU A 26 6.49 -1.89 -33.56
CA LEU A 26 7.13 -2.59 -34.66
C LEU A 26 6.76 -1.84 -35.95
N ASP A 27 7.80 -1.36 -36.61
CA ASP A 27 7.81 -0.67 -37.89
C ASP A 27 7.82 -1.73 -39.01
N GLU A 28 6.84 -1.69 -39.91
CA GLU A 28 6.92 -2.34 -41.22
C GLU A 28 6.88 -1.25 -42.29
N GLY A 29 8.00 -1.07 -42.99
CA GLY A 29 8.12 -0.17 -44.11
C GLY A 29 7.55 -0.74 -45.41
N SER A 30 6.98 0.16 -46.23
CA SER A 30 7.10 0.10 -47.69
C SER A 30 6.76 1.45 -48.32
N ALA A 31 7.54 1.80 -49.34
CA ALA A 31 7.60 3.09 -50.01
C ALA A 31 6.48 3.30 -51.05
N SER A 32 6.09 4.57 -51.27
CA SER A 32 6.18 5.26 -52.58
C SER A 32 5.37 6.58 -52.63
N GLY A 33 5.95 7.60 -53.28
CA GLY A 33 5.22 8.44 -54.25
C GLY A 33 4.65 9.84 -53.85
N SER A 34 5.41 10.89 -54.21
CA SER A 34 4.99 12.16 -54.86
C SER A 34 4.19 13.30 -54.17
N ARG A 35 4.91 14.42 -53.98
CA ARG A 35 4.64 15.85 -54.38
C ARG A 35 3.23 16.47 -54.19
N LYS A 36 3.09 17.50 -53.31
CA LYS A 36 3.16 18.98 -53.56
C LYS A 36 2.37 19.82 -52.51
N ASN A 37 3.00 20.90 -52.02
CA ASN A 37 2.54 22.21 -51.51
C ASN A 37 1.26 22.41 -50.65
N GLY A 38 1.42 23.18 -49.56
CA GLY A 38 0.35 24.02 -48.99
C GLY A 38 0.62 24.54 -47.57
N SER A 39 0.81 25.85 -47.41
CA SER A 39 0.96 26.60 -46.15
C SER A 39 -0.19 26.43 -45.14
N LYS A 40 0.11 26.36 -43.83
CA LYS A 40 -0.28 27.38 -42.83
C LYS A 40 0.05 26.95 -41.39
N ASN A 41 0.47 27.97 -40.62
CA ASN A 41 0.60 28.05 -39.16
C ASN A 41 -0.39 27.20 -38.34
N GLN A 42 0.15 26.53 -37.31
CA GLN A 42 -0.56 26.41 -36.04
C GLN A 42 0.40 26.29 -34.86
N LYS A 43 0.31 27.31 -33.99
CA LYS A 43 0.67 27.35 -32.57
C LYS A 43 1.38 26.12 -31.98
N THR A 44 2.65 26.30 -31.66
CA THR A 44 3.32 25.55 -30.60
C THR A 44 2.78 26.06 -29.26
N GLU A 45 1.70 25.45 -28.75
CA GLU A 45 1.39 25.54 -27.33
C GLU A 45 2.33 24.57 -26.63
N GLU A 46 3.35 25.15 -25.98
CA GLU A 46 4.28 24.44 -25.12
C GLU A 46 3.50 23.78 -23.99
N GLY A 47 3.14 22.52 -24.22
CA GLY A 47 2.71 21.61 -23.18
C GLY A 47 3.82 21.53 -22.16
N ASN A 48 3.61 22.21 -21.02
CA ASN A 48 4.39 22.01 -19.81
C ASN A 48 4.12 20.57 -19.31
N LYS A 49 4.72 19.58 -19.98
CA LYS A 49 4.95 18.26 -19.44
C LYS A 49 5.95 18.45 -18.33
N LYS A 50 5.42 18.85 -17.17
CA LYS A 50 6.11 18.86 -15.90
C LYS A 50 6.77 17.49 -15.78
N GLY A 51 8.09 17.47 -15.94
CA GLY A 51 8.87 16.25 -15.90
C GLY A 51 8.42 15.46 -14.68
N GLU A 52 7.93 14.25 -14.94
CA GLU A 52 7.61 13.29 -13.91
C GLU A 52 8.95 12.92 -13.29
N ALA A 53 9.40 13.77 -12.36
CA ALA A 53 10.61 13.58 -11.59
C ALA A 53 10.57 12.16 -11.08
N GLU A 54 11.62 11.40 -11.37
CA GLU A 54 11.79 9.98 -11.05
C GLU A 54 11.28 9.69 -9.63
N SER A 55 9.99 9.35 -9.55
CA SER A 55 9.29 9.21 -8.28
C SER A 55 9.44 7.76 -7.92
N GLY A 56 10.38 7.49 -7.01
CA GLY A 56 10.59 6.13 -6.55
C GLY A 56 9.32 5.52 -5.96
N ARG A 57 9.31 4.20 -5.87
CA ARG A 57 8.11 3.41 -5.60
C ARG A 57 7.38 3.89 -4.35
N LYS A 58 6.05 4.01 -4.46
CA LYS A 58 5.17 4.34 -3.33
C LYS A 58 4.85 3.12 -2.49
N VAL A 59 5.20 3.16 -1.21
CA VAL A 59 4.90 2.16 -0.19
C VAL A 59 3.81 2.72 0.72
N MET A 60 2.61 2.16 0.64
CA MET A 60 1.50 2.56 1.51
C MET A 60 1.39 1.60 2.70
N VAL A 61 1.28 2.14 3.90
CA VAL A 61 1.13 1.37 5.15
C VAL A 61 -0.18 1.75 5.82
N VAL A 62 -1.05 0.78 6.05
CA VAL A 62 -2.28 1.02 6.81
C VAL A 62 -1.96 1.07 8.30
N VAL A 63 -2.28 2.21 8.91
CA VAL A 63 -1.98 2.50 10.31
C VAL A 63 -3.24 2.79 11.12
N ASP A 64 -3.25 2.31 12.35
CA ASP A 64 -4.26 2.61 13.37
C ASP A 64 -3.58 2.64 14.75
N THR A 65 -4.37 2.83 15.81
CA THR A 65 -3.86 2.84 17.19
C THR A 65 -3.41 1.47 17.70
N THR A 66 -3.58 0.40 16.92
CA THR A 66 -3.27 -0.96 17.36
C THR A 66 -1.78 -1.28 17.28
N SER A 67 -1.34 -2.19 18.14
CA SER A 67 0.03 -2.70 18.10
C SER A 67 0.34 -3.49 16.83
N GLN A 68 -0.69 -4.03 16.15
CA GLN A 68 -0.50 -4.78 14.91
C GLN A 68 0.07 -3.89 13.81
N SER A 69 -0.53 -2.73 13.63
CA SER A 69 -0.17 -1.75 12.61
C SER A 69 1.20 -1.13 12.88
N LYS A 70 1.50 -0.85 14.16
CA LYS A 70 2.84 -0.39 14.58
C LYS A 70 3.93 -1.41 14.24
N ASN A 71 3.70 -2.69 14.49
CA ASN A 71 4.64 -3.75 14.14
C ASN A 71 4.81 -3.89 12.61
N ALA A 72 3.72 -3.74 11.84
CA ALA A 72 3.78 -3.78 10.38
C ALA A 72 4.57 -2.60 9.81
N LEU A 73 4.39 -1.40 10.35
CA LEU A 73 5.17 -0.23 9.99
C LEU A 73 6.66 -0.42 10.30
N GLN A 74 6.98 -0.92 11.49
CA GLN A 74 8.38 -1.20 11.86
C GLN A 74 9.03 -2.20 10.91
N TRP A 75 8.32 -3.28 10.56
CA TRP A 75 8.80 -4.23 9.57
C TRP A 75 9.00 -3.59 8.19
N ALA A 76 8.04 -2.77 7.74
CA ALA A 76 8.10 -2.10 6.45
C ALA A 76 9.35 -1.21 6.35
N LEU A 77 9.62 -0.40 7.39
CA LEU A 77 10.78 0.49 7.43
C LEU A 77 12.12 -0.26 7.38
N THR A 78 12.20 -1.46 7.98
CA THR A 78 13.45 -2.24 8.02
C THR A 78 13.64 -3.10 6.76
N GLN A 79 12.57 -3.68 6.22
CA GLN A 79 12.67 -4.73 5.22
C GLN A 79 12.12 -4.37 3.84
N CYS A 80 11.14 -3.46 3.79
CA CYS A 80 10.43 -3.12 2.56
C CYS A 80 10.92 -1.80 1.94
N VAL A 81 11.12 -0.76 2.76
CA VAL A 81 11.39 0.61 2.34
C VAL A 81 12.87 0.82 2.00
N GLN A 82 13.12 1.33 0.80
CA GLN A 82 14.41 1.82 0.30
C GLN A 82 14.46 3.36 0.37
N ASP A 83 15.63 3.94 0.11
CA ASP A 83 15.86 5.37 0.33
C ASP A 83 15.28 6.23 -0.80
N GLU A 84 15.02 5.64 -1.97
CA GLU A 84 14.33 6.28 -3.10
C GLU A 84 12.80 6.13 -3.00
N ASP A 85 12.29 5.29 -2.10
CA ASP A 85 10.85 5.08 -1.96
C ASP A 85 10.15 6.30 -1.33
N ASN A 86 8.83 6.35 -1.46
CA ASN A 86 7.97 7.29 -0.75
C ASN A 86 7.00 6.51 0.14
N ILE A 87 6.78 6.95 1.38
CA ILE A 87 5.85 6.30 2.32
C ILE A 87 4.55 7.10 2.43
N THR A 88 3.43 6.40 2.33
CA THR A 88 2.11 6.94 2.67
C THR A 88 1.53 6.19 3.86
N LEU A 89 1.29 6.90 4.97
CA LEU A 89 0.62 6.36 6.15
C LEU A 89 -0.89 6.57 6.02
N LEU A 90 -1.61 5.50 5.69
CA LEU A 90 -3.07 5.53 5.50
C LEU A 90 -3.79 5.19 6.80
N HIS A 91 -4.61 6.11 7.30
CA HIS A 91 -5.49 5.87 8.44
C HIS A 91 -6.95 5.92 8.01
N VAL A 92 -7.69 4.83 8.26
CA VAL A 92 -9.10 4.70 7.86
C VAL A 92 -10.01 4.74 9.08
N THR A 93 -10.74 5.84 9.23
CA THR A 93 -11.77 6.05 10.25
C THR A 93 -13.13 5.67 9.71
N LYS A 94 -13.97 5.08 10.56
CA LYS A 94 -15.36 4.77 10.18
C LYS A 94 -16.23 5.93 10.58
N THR A 95 -17.07 6.43 9.67
CA THR A 95 -18.11 7.39 10.03
C THR A 95 -19.24 6.65 10.75
N PRO A 96 -19.60 7.03 11.99
CA PRO A 96 -20.74 6.43 12.67
C PRO A 96 -22.03 6.86 11.99
N VAL A 97 -22.79 5.90 11.47
CA VAL A 97 -24.12 6.15 10.89
C VAL A 97 -25.08 6.45 12.05
N GLY A 98 -25.65 7.66 12.08
CA GLY A 98 -26.74 8.02 12.99
C GLY A 98 -26.37 8.75 14.30
N GLN A 99 -25.13 9.19 14.49
CA GLN A 99 -24.79 10.07 15.61
C GLN A 99 -24.45 11.47 15.11
N ALA A 100 -25.45 12.35 15.17
CA ALA A 100 -25.28 13.79 15.33
C ALA A 100 -24.68 14.07 16.72
N THR A 101 -23.44 13.62 16.93
CA THR A 101 -22.60 14.17 17.99
C THR A 101 -21.86 15.33 17.37
N ASP A 102 -21.91 16.47 18.07
CA ASP A 102 -21.42 17.81 17.74
C ASP A 102 -19.90 17.90 17.44
N GLU A 103 -19.25 16.78 17.15
CA GLU A 103 -17.90 16.76 16.64
C GLU A 103 -17.95 16.99 15.13
N THR A 104 -17.47 18.16 14.73
CA THR A 104 -17.25 18.50 13.34
C THR A 104 -16.28 17.50 12.69
N GLN A 105 -16.42 17.29 11.38
CA GLN A 105 -15.51 16.47 10.59
C GLN A 105 -14.03 16.85 10.80
N GLY A 106 -13.75 18.14 10.99
CA GLY A 106 -12.41 18.65 11.31
C GLY A 106 -11.84 18.09 12.62
N GLN A 107 -12.66 17.90 13.65
CA GLN A 107 -12.21 17.38 14.95
C GLN A 107 -11.82 15.90 14.88
N ARG A 108 -12.57 15.09 14.13
CA ARG A 108 -12.24 13.67 13.89
C ARG A 108 -10.95 13.51 13.09
N ASN A 109 -10.80 14.32 12.05
CA ASN A 109 -9.57 14.35 11.24
C ASN A 109 -8.36 14.82 12.06
N SER A 110 -8.53 15.82 12.92
CA SER A 110 -7.48 16.29 13.84
C SER A 110 -7.00 15.17 14.77
N ARG A 111 -7.94 14.46 15.42
CA ARG A 111 -7.60 13.34 16.31
C ARG A 111 -6.94 12.18 15.58
N ALA A 112 -7.42 11.85 14.39
CA ALA A 112 -6.79 10.84 13.54
C ALA A 112 -5.36 11.24 13.16
N HIS A 113 -5.15 12.51 12.81
CA HIS A 113 -3.83 13.03 12.49
C HIS A 113 -2.89 12.99 13.71
N GLU A 114 -3.38 13.34 14.89
CA GLU A 114 -2.65 13.23 16.15
C GLU A 114 -2.22 11.79 16.46
N GLN A 115 -3.10 10.81 16.21
CA GLN A 115 -2.77 9.38 16.41
C GLN A 115 -1.69 8.87 15.46
N VAL A 116 -1.63 9.39 14.23
CA VAL A 116 -0.69 8.96 13.20
C VAL A 116 0.61 9.76 13.25
N HIS A 117 0.60 10.97 13.80
CA HIS A 117 1.77 11.85 13.86
C HIS A 117 3.02 11.19 14.49
N PRO A 118 2.94 10.47 15.64
CA PRO A 118 4.09 9.75 16.17
C PRO A 118 4.67 8.69 15.22
N LEU A 119 3.83 8.09 14.37
CA LEU A 119 4.25 7.11 13.39
C LEU A 119 4.99 7.77 12.22
N LYS A 120 4.60 8.98 11.82
CA LYS A 120 5.35 9.78 10.85
C LYS A 120 6.74 10.14 11.37
N ASN A 121 6.83 10.57 12.63
CA ASN A 121 8.12 10.85 13.27
C ASN A 121 9.02 9.61 13.29
N LEU A 122 8.45 8.43 13.56
CA LEU A 122 9.18 7.17 13.50
C LEU A 122 9.72 6.86 12.09
N CYS A 123 8.95 7.13 11.04
CA CYS A 123 9.42 6.99 9.66
C CYS A 123 10.61 7.91 9.38
N GLN A 124 10.48 9.20 9.69
CA GLN A 124 11.53 10.20 9.46
C GLN A 124 12.81 9.88 10.24
N LEU A 125 12.67 9.41 11.48
CA LEU A 125 13.82 9.03 12.31
C LEU A 125 14.59 7.84 11.74
N LYS A 126 13.87 6.82 11.24
CA LYS A 126 14.50 5.60 10.70
C LYS A 126 14.95 5.72 9.25
N LYS A 127 14.29 6.58 8.48
CA LYS A 127 14.47 6.77 7.04
C LYS A 127 14.37 8.27 6.70
N PRO A 128 15.39 9.07 7.02
CA PRO A 128 15.35 10.53 6.83
C PRO A 128 15.28 10.94 5.35
N ASN A 129 15.81 10.12 4.45
CA ASN A 129 15.80 10.37 3.00
C ASN A 129 14.44 10.10 2.35
N VAL A 130 13.53 9.45 3.06
CA VAL A 130 12.24 8.98 2.52
C VAL A 130 11.14 9.96 2.88
N LYS A 131 10.45 10.50 1.86
CA LYS A 131 9.29 11.36 2.08
C LYS A 131 8.16 10.55 2.69
N THR A 132 7.58 11.07 3.77
CA THR A 132 6.49 10.44 4.49
C THR A 132 5.26 11.34 4.53
N GLU A 133 4.15 10.85 4.00
CA GLU A 133 2.86 11.55 3.95
C GLU A 133 1.83 10.83 4.83
N ILE A 134 0.89 11.60 5.40
CA ILE A 134 -0.25 11.07 6.17
C ILE A 134 -1.50 11.28 5.33
N VAL A 135 -2.29 10.23 5.15
CA VAL A 135 -3.58 10.27 4.48
C VAL A 135 -4.62 9.72 5.44
N VAL A 136 -5.57 10.56 5.83
CA VAL A 136 -6.71 10.17 6.66
C VAL A 136 -7.93 10.06 5.74
N VAL A 137 -8.58 8.90 5.74
CA VAL A 137 -9.77 8.64 4.93
C VAL A 137 -10.91 8.22 5.85
N GLU A 138 -12.01 8.96 5.76
CA GLU A 138 -13.26 8.59 6.41
C GLU A 138 -14.09 7.72 5.48
N THR A 139 -14.66 6.63 5.99
CA THR A 139 -15.52 5.74 5.20
C THR A 139 -16.78 5.34 5.94
N ALA A 140 -17.91 5.42 5.24
CA ALA A 140 -19.18 4.81 5.66
C ALA A 140 -19.26 3.33 5.25
N GLU A 141 -18.45 2.91 4.27
CA GLU A 141 -18.43 1.57 3.69
C GLU A 141 -17.50 0.62 4.47
N GLU A 142 -17.29 -0.57 3.91
CA GLU A 142 -16.32 -1.53 4.45
C GLU A 142 -14.88 -1.03 4.28
N LYS A 143 -14.12 -1.02 5.39
CA LYS A 143 -12.72 -0.55 5.40
C LYS A 143 -11.84 -1.19 4.33
N GLY A 144 -12.04 -2.48 4.03
CA GLY A 144 -11.23 -3.20 3.05
C GLY A 144 -11.33 -2.61 1.65
N LYS A 145 -12.55 -2.27 1.21
CA LYS A 145 -12.81 -1.66 -0.09
C LYS A 145 -12.15 -0.28 -0.19
N THR A 146 -12.36 0.58 0.80
CA THR A 146 -11.74 1.91 0.86
C THR A 146 -10.22 1.84 0.83
N ILE A 147 -9.60 0.89 1.55
CA ILE A 147 -8.14 0.74 1.54
C ILE A 147 -7.63 0.37 0.13
N VAL A 148 -8.31 -0.55 -0.55
CA VAL A 148 -7.92 -0.98 -1.90
C VAL A 148 -8.08 0.16 -2.91
N GLU A 149 -9.17 0.90 -2.83
CA GLU A 149 -9.43 2.06 -3.69
C GLU A 149 -8.42 3.17 -3.46
N GLU A 150 -8.10 3.48 -2.21
CA GLU A 150 -7.10 4.50 -1.88
C GLU A 150 -5.69 4.06 -2.30
N ALA A 151 -5.36 2.77 -2.16
CA ALA A 151 -4.09 2.22 -2.66
C ALA A 151 -3.93 2.43 -4.18
N LYS A 152 -5.02 2.19 -4.92
CA LYS A 152 -5.07 2.39 -6.37
C LYS A 152 -4.95 3.87 -6.72
N LYS A 153 -5.72 4.73 -6.05
CA LYS A 153 -5.72 6.19 -6.27
C LYS A 153 -4.35 6.81 -6.04
N GLN A 154 -3.65 6.38 -4.99
CA GLN A 154 -2.31 6.87 -4.68
C GLN A 154 -1.22 6.30 -5.60
N GLY A 155 -1.54 5.27 -6.40
CA GLY A 155 -0.57 4.54 -7.21
C GLY A 155 0.43 3.76 -6.35
N ALA A 156 -0.02 3.18 -5.24
CA ALA A 156 0.84 2.41 -4.34
C ALA A 156 1.36 1.16 -5.06
N GLY A 157 2.69 0.97 -5.10
CA GLY A 157 3.30 -0.26 -5.62
C GLY A 157 3.27 -1.40 -4.60
N VAL A 158 3.29 -1.06 -3.31
CA VAL A 158 3.22 -2.01 -2.19
C VAL A 158 2.23 -1.50 -1.15
N LEU A 159 1.36 -2.38 -0.68
CA LEU A 159 0.41 -2.15 0.41
C LEU A 159 0.76 -3.02 1.62
N VAL A 160 1.09 -2.41 2.75
CA VAL A 160 1.45 -3.12 3.98
C VAL A 160 0.33 -3.03 5.01
N LEU A 161 -0.05 -4.17 5.58
CA LEU A 161 -1.19 -4.33 6.49
C LEU A 161 -0.78 -5.01 7.79
N GLY A 162 -1.24 -4.47 8.93
CA GLY A 162 -1.08 -5.12 10.23
C GLY A 162 -2.05 -6.30 10.40
N GLN A 163 -1.52 -7.52 10.52
CA GLN A 163 -2.32 -8.71 10.72
C GLN A 163 -2.41 -9.09 12.20
N ARG A 164 -3.64 -9.21 12.71
CA ARG A 164 -3.89 -9.57 14.10
C ARG A 164 -3.60 -11.03 14.37
N LYS A 165 -3.00 -11.30 15.54
CA LYS A 165 -2.83 -12.63 16.09
C LYS A 165 -4.22 -13.19 16.45
N ARG A 166 -4.77 -14.07 15.60
CA ARG A 166 -5.91 -14.91 16.02
C ARG A 166 -5.40 -15.91 17.05
N THR A 167 -5.72 -15.69 18.32
CA THR A 167 -5.36 -16.66 19.37
C THR A 167 -6.13 -17.97 19.17
N SER A 168 -5.56 -19.08 19.63
CA SER A 168 -6.15 -20.42 19.46
C SER A 168 -7.55 -20.54 20.06
N LYS A 169 -7.84 -19.84 21.17
CA LYS A 169 -9.18 -19.81 21.80
C LYS A 169 -10.24 -19.16 20.88
N TRP A 170 -9.88 -18.06 20.22
CA TRP A 170 -10.74 -17.42 19.23
C TRP A 170 -10.93 -18.26 17.96
N ARG A 171 -9.95 -19.09 17.58
CA ARG A 171 -10.07 -20.02 16.44
C ARG A 171 -11.13 -21.10 16.68
N VAL A 172 -11.23 -21.61 17.90
CA VAL A 172 -12.25 -22.62 18.26
C VAL A 172 -13.63 -21.98 18.25
N ILE A 173 -13.82 -20.85 18.95
CA ILE A 173 -15.11 -20.14 19.03
C ILE A 173 -15.65 -19.78 17.64
N TRP A 174 -14.79 -19.35 16.71
CA TRP A 174 -15.22 -19.01 15.36
C TRP A 174 -15.50 -20.22 14.48
N LYS A 175 -14.86 -21.38 14.71
CA LYS A 175 -15.21 -22.64 14.02
C LYS A 175 -16.65 -23.07 14.31
N TRP A 176 -17.15 -22.82 15.53
CA TRP A 176 -18.54 -23.09 15.90
C TRP A 176 -19.54 -22.07 15.31
N ARG A 177 -19.11 -20.83 15.06
CA ARG A 177 -19.92 -19.77 14.42
C ARG A 177 -19.84 -19.76 12.89
N ALA A 178 -18.86 -20.42 12.29
CA ALA A 178 -18.57 -20.37 10.84
C ALA A 178 -19.33 -21.40 9.99
N LYS A 179 -20.55 -21.79 10.38
CA LYS A 179 -21.46 -22.53 9.47
C LYS A 179 -22.08 -21.61 8.38
N GLY A 180 -21.82 -20.31 8.44
CA GLY A 180 -22.14 -19.36 7.37
C GLY A 180 -21.00 -18.37 7.16
N GLY A 181 -20.37 -18.43 5.98
CA GLY A 181 -19.58 -17.34 5.38
C GLY A 181 -18.52 -16.68 6.26
N MET A 182 -17.30 -17.23 6.24
CA MET A 182 -16.11 -16.52 6.72
C MET A 182 -15.76 -15.41 5.71
N GLY A 183 -16.49 -14.29 5.76
CA GLY A 183 -16.07 -13.05 5.10
C GLY A 183 -14.65 -12.73 5.54
N GLY A 184 -13.70 -12.84 4.60
CA GLY A 184 -12.28 -12.60 4.85
C GLY A 184 -12.15 -11.24 5.52
N GLY A 185 -11.47 -11.19 6.68
CA GLY A 185 -11.28 -9.91 7.38
C GLY A 185 -10.59 -8.90 6.47
N VAL A 186 -10.68 -7.60 6.80
CA VAL A 186 -10.13 -6.46 6.02
C VAL A 186 -8.79 -6.79 5.35
N VAL A 187 -7.85 -7.37 6.10
CA VAL A 187 -6.52 -7.77 5.60
C VAL A 187 -6.58 -8.80 4.46
N GLU A 188 -7.40 -9.83 4.60
CA GLU A 188 -7.57 -10.88 3.58
C GLU A 188 -8.23 -10.30 2.33
N TYR A 189 -9.24 -9.45 2.49
CA TYR A 189 -9.88 -8.73 1.39
C TYR A 189 -8.83 -7.90 0.61
N CYS A 190 -8.06 -7.07 1.31
CA CYS A 190 -7.03 -6.26 0.66
C CYS A 190 -6.00 -7.11 -0.09
N ILE A 191 -5.58 -8.26 0.45
CA ILE A 191 -4.62 -9.15 -0.24
C ILE A 191 -5.16 -9.69 -1.57
N HIS A 192 -6.45 -9.99 -1.64
CA HIS A 192 -7.05 -10.59 -2.82
C HIS A 192 -7.42 -9.55 -3.87
N ASN A 193 -7.92 -8.40 -3.41
CA ASN A 193 -8.55 -7.37 -4.22
C ASN A 193 -7.60 -6.21 -4.58
N SER A 194 -6.44 -6.07 -3.95
CA SER A 194 -5.47 -5.04 -4.35
C SER A 194 -4.86 -5.34 -5.71
N GLU A 195 -4.74 -4.31 -6.55
CA GLU A 195 -3.99 -4.38 -7.81
C GLU A 195 -2.46 -4.42 -7.56
N CYS A 196 -2.02 -3.82 -6.46
CA CYS A 196 -0.62 -3.78 -6.05
C CYS A 196 -0.21 -4.97 -5.16
N MET A 197 1.08 -5.04 -4.82
CA MET A 197 1.59 -6.08 -3.92
C MET A 197 1.13 -5.82 -2.48
N ALA A 198 0.07 -6.50 -2.04
CA ALA A 198 -0.39 -6.47 -0.66
C ALA A 198 0.34 -7.50 0.23
N ILE A 199 0.80 -7.01 1.38
CA ILE A 199 1.60 -7.74 2.35
C ILE A 199 0.99 -7.57 3.73
N ALA A 200 0.48 -8.65 4.29
CA ALA A 200 0.04 -8.74 5.67
C ALA A 200 1.19 -9.17 6.57
N VAL A 201 1.42 -8.39 7.63
CA VAL A 201 2.56 -8.56 8.53
C VAL A 201 2.08 -8.86 9.93
N ARG A 202 2.65 -9.91 10.53
CA ARG A 202 2.34 -10.33 11.89
C ARG A 202 3.61 -10.62 12.68
N LYS A 203 3.76 -9.99 13.84
CA LYS A 203 4.84 -10.32 14.79
C LYS A 203 4.62 -11.71 15.39
N LYS A 204 5.64 -12.59 15.33
CA LYS A 204 5.55 -13.98 15.83
C LYS A 204 5.63 -14.03 17.37
N SER A 205 6.65 -13.39 17.94
CA SER A 205 6.91 -13.28 19.38
C SER A 205 7.70 -11.99 19.68
N ASN A 206 7.90 -11.64 20.96
CA ASN A 206 8.58 -10.40 21.35
C ASN A 206 10.01 -10.30 20.79
N ASN A 207 10.76 -11.40 20.83
CA ASN A 207 12.14 -11.53 20.34
C ASN A 207 12.23 -12.36 19.04
N GLY A 208 11.10 -12.60 18.37
CA GLY A 208 11.06 -13.37 17.13
C GLY A 208 10.89 -12.49 15.89
N GLY A 209 11.03 -13.12 14.72
CA GLY A 209 10.78 -12.46 13.44
C GLY A 209 9.30 -12.23 13.11
N TYR A 210 9.04 -11.96 11.83
CA TYR A 210 7.72 -11.62 11.31
C TYR A 210 7.18 -12.73 10.41
N LEU A 211 5.89 -13.02 10.55
CA LEU A 211 5.14 -13.83 9.60
C LEU A 211 4.54 -12.91 8.56
N ILE A 212 4.69 -13.29 7.30
CA ILE A 212 4.21 -12.54 6.16
C ILE A 212 3.19 -13.37 5.40
N THR A 213 2.09 -12.71 5.02
CA THR A 213 1.09 -13.26 4.13
C THR A 213 0.92 -12.35 2.93
N THR A 214 0.85 -12.94 1.75
CA THR A 214 0.65 -12.29 0.45
C THR A 214 -0.36 -13.13 -0.33
N LYS A 215 -0.78 -12.65 -1.51
CA LYS A 215 -1.72 -13.37 -2.38
C LYS A 215 -1.27 -14.80 -2.75
N ARG A 216 0.05 -15.05 -2.81
CA ARG A 216 0.61 -16.35 -3.24
C ARG A 216 1.11 -17.21 -2.10
N HIS A 217 1.47 -16.60 -0.98
CA HIS A 217 2.12 -17.30 0.14
C HIS A 217 1.57 -16.82 1.46
N LYS A 218 1.26 -17.76 2.35
CA LYS A 218 0.65 -17.50 3.64
C LYS A 218 1.59 -17.88 4.78
N ASP A 219 1.65 -17.01 5.80
CA ASP A 219 2.39 -17.20 7.03
C ASP A 219 3.86 -17.65 6.84
N PHE A 220 4.54 -17.17 5.78
CA PHE A 220 5.96 -17.48 5.61
C PHE A 220 6.81 -16.62 6.55
N TRP A 221 7.82 -17.24 7.15
CA TRP A 221 8.62 -16.60 8.19
C TRP A 221 9.80 -15.85 7.55
N LEU A 222 9.89 -14.55 7.82
CA LEU A 222 11.11 -13.78 7.59
C LEU A 222 11.87 -13.68 8.91
N LEU A 223 13.13 -14.12 8.90
CA LEU A 223 14.07 -13.85 9.98
C LEU A 223 14.27 -12.33 10.07
N ALA A 224 14.34 -11.83 11.31
CA ALA A 224 14.52 -10.41 11.60
C ALA A 224 15.94 -9.97 11.25
#